data_AF-A0A850UF95-F1
#
_entry.id   AF-A0A850UF95-F1
#
_cell.length_a   1.000
_cell.length_b   1.000
_cell.length_c   1.000
_cell.angle_alpha   90.00
_cell.angle_beta   90.00
_cell.angle_gamma   90.00
#
_symmetry.space_group_name_H-M   'P 1'
#
loop_
_entity.id
_entity.type
_entity.pdbx_description
1 polymer ?
#
loop_
_entity_poly.entity_id
_entity_poly.type
_entity_poly.pdbx_seq_one_letter_code
_entity_poly.pdbx_strand_id
1 'polypeptide(L)'
;VKQIYLQVAKRMKEYEDQKYNQWRDGTEQILPVLLKNTLLTVITGGAATHEPVTTKKSIHFIVNFSPMLQEIIIETKYMEQLGFPVPEIARYVALQEDKYLRYTNRLKNMLDHYHKLMGTLNEAETKLLDGHIQELWRVFKSGHRRLSWNSLGIGDFIVRCTQAIRKFESLVHQIHNNSEDISNKLLLIESTNLFKFPLSKNGELPKAKEFFEYVKCERVKDVAHMVRKYTAIPQLLMKVEGRIANTNSGKSPKLTSYYAYWENRIYQVLTQLIVKNLQTFNAAVLANVPLFQTEAILSVPEIILQPNASEIDKMTVQCIRDCVEVTKHFVRWMHGTCIECPPQRVEEDEIITFSFYNDVSQNPLIIEQAVLITQNVHKLLASLSKYLNQWKRYHLLWKLDKSIVMEKLAAEKPACVNFDEELQFYMKVAQEVTQQPLIKDEQFIRLQLAPLAYTVQENAIGWVISLGRLLNESAREELFSLQEEIQVGVFSSCH
;
A
#
# COMPACT_ATOMS: atom_id res chain seq x y z
N VAL A 1 -24.28 -72.03 -57.00
CA VAL A 1 -23.94 -70.59 -57.12
C VAL A 1 -25.18 -69.69 -57.02
N LYS A 2 -26.14 -69.73 -57.96
CA LYS A 2 -27.36 -68.90 -57.95
C LYS A 2 -28.21 -68.99 -56.66
N GLN A 3 -28.40 -70.20 -56.12
CA GLN A 3 -29.12 -70.40 -54.86
C GLN A 3 -28.41 -69.80 -53.63
N ILE A 4 -27.07 -69.79 -53.63
CA ILE A 4 -26.27 -69.21 -52.55
C ILE A 4 -26.39 -67.68 -52.57
N TYR A 5 -26.32 -67.05 -53.76
CA TYR A 5 -26.55 -65.61 -53.90
C TYR A 5 -27.97 -65.19 -53.50
N LEU A 6 -28.99 -66.01 -53.82
CA LEU A 6 -30.37 -65.79 -53.36
C LEU A 6 -30.50 -65.89 -51.83
N GLN A 7 -29.82 -66.86 -51.21
CA GLN A 7 -29.83 -67.02 -49.76
C GLN A 7 -29.12 -65.86 -49.05
N VAL A 8 -28.02 -65.37 -49.62
CA VAL A 8 -27.30 -64.18 -49.11
C VAL A 8 -28.17 -62.94 -49.26
N ALA A 9 -28.77 -62.70 -50.43
CA ALA A 9 -29.66 -61.55 -50.65
C ALA A 9 -30.87 -61.57 -49.69
N LYS A 10 -31.44 -62.76 -49.45
CA LYS A 10 -32.54 -62.92 -48.47
C LYS A 10 -32.09 -62.58 -47.05
N ARG A 11 -30.92 -63.07 -46.61
CA ARG A 11 -30.36 -62.74 -45.30
C ARG A 11 -30.00 -61.25 -45.16
N MET A 12 -29.48 -60.63 -46.22
CA MET A 12 -29.18 -59.20 -46.22
C MET A 12 -30.45 -58.36 -46.08
N LYS A 13 -31.53 -58.74 -46.78
CA LYS A 13 -32.83 -58.09 -46.64
C LYS A 13 -33.46 -58.32 -45.27
N GLU A 14 -33.40 -59.55 -44.74
CA GLU A 14 -33.87 -59.85 -43.37
C GLU A 14 -33.12 -59.02 -42.32
N TYR A 15 -31.80 -58.82 -42.50
CA TYR A 15 -31.00 -57.96 -41.62
C TYR A 15 -31.37 -56.48 -41.75
N GLU A 16 -31.58 -55.99 -42.96
CA GLU A 16 -32.03 -54.62 -43.25
C GLU A 16 -33.41 -54.35 -42.61
N ASP A 17 -34.39 -55.24 -42.84
CA ASP A 17 -35.72 -55.16 -42.26
C ASP A 17 -35.66 -55.22 -40.73
N GLN A 18 -34.80 -56.07 -40.15
CA GLN A 18 -34.62 -56.14 -38.70
C GLN A 18 -34.04 -54.84 -38.13
N LYS A 19 -33.04 -54.25 -38.79
CA LYS A 19 -32.43 -52.97 -38.37
C LYS A 19 -33.40 -51.80 -38.48
N TYR A 20 -34.16 -51.73 -39.57
CA TYR A 20 -35.19 -50.72 -39.76
C TYR A 20 -36.30 -50.84 -38.71
N ASN A 21 -36.80 -52.05 -38.42
CA ASN A 21 -37.82 -52.25 -37.38
C ASN A 21 -37.30 -51.90 -35.98
N GLN A 22 -36.05 -52.26 -35.64
CA GLN A 22 -35.41 -51.85 -34.38
C GLN A 22 -35.31 -50.33 -34.24
N TRP A 23 -34.92 -49.65 -35.31
CA TRP A 23 -34.85 -48.19 -35.34
C TRP A 23 -36.24 -47.54 -35.21
N ARG A 24 -37.24 -48.03 -35.95
CA ARG A 24 -38.61 -47.52 -35.94
C ARG A 24 -39.23 -47.64 -34.55
N ASP A 25 -39.20 -48.83 -33.98
CA ASP A 25 -39.82 -49.12 -32.69
C ASP A 25 -39.09 -48.37 -31.55
N GLY A 26 -37.75 -48.26 -31.63
CA GLY A 26 -36.94 -47.47 -30.69
C GLY A 26 -37.25 -45.98 -30.78
N THR A 27 -37.38 -45.43 -31.98
CA THR A 27 -37.71 -44.02 -32.22
C THR A 27 -39.10 -43.67 -31.68
N GLU A 28 -40.11 -44.52 -31.93
CA GLU A 28 -41.48 -44.30 -31.44
C GLU A 28 -41.58 -44.31 -29.91
N GLN A 29 -40.76 -45.11 -29.22
CA GLN A 29 -40.75 -45.17 -27.76
C GLN A 29 -39.95 -44.02 -27.12
N ILE A 30 -38.79 -43.70 -27.69
CA ILE A 30 -37.82 -42.78 -27.06
C ILE A 30 -38.15 -41.32 -27.34
N LEU A 31 -38.61 -41.01 -28.56
CA LEU A 31 -38.85 -39.63 -29.00
C LEU A 31 -39.88 -38.88 -28.12
N PRO A 32 -41.03 -39.46 -27.73
CA PRO A 32 -41.98 -38.80 -26.82
C PRO A 32 -41.40 -38.53 -25.43
N VAL A 33 -40.49 -39.38 -24.95
CA VAL A 33 -39.82 -39.21 -23.65
C VAL A 33 -38.81 -38.07 -23.73
N LEU A 34 -37.99 -38.01 -24.78
CA LEU A 34 -37.03 -36.94 -24.99
C LEU A 34 -37.69 -35.56 -25.16
N LEU A 35 -38.84 -35.50 -25.82
CA LEU A 35 -39.59 -34.26 -25.99
C LEU A 35 -40.29 -33.77 -24.71
N LYS A 36 -40.55 -34.68 -23.75
CA LYS A 36 -41.06 -34.34 -22.41
C LYS A 36 -39.98 -33.84 -21.46
N ASN A 37 -38.70 -34.02 -21.79
CA ASN A 37 -37.60 -33.48 -21.00
C ASN A 37 -37.71 -31.96 -20.89
N THR A 38 -37.36 -31.44 -19.72
CA THR A 38 -37.38 -30.00 -19.44
C THR A 38 -36.27 -29.30 -20.19
N LEU A 39 -36.40 -28.00 -20.48
CA LEU A 39 -35.45 -27.26 -21.32
C LEU A 39 -34.08 -27.09 -20.67
N LEU A 40 -34.03 -27.02 -19.33
CA LEU A 40 -32.82 -26.73 -18.57
C LEU A 40 -32.54 -27.83 -17.55
N THR A 41 -31.28 -28.27 -17.46
CA THR A 41 -30.78 -29.12 -16.38
C THR A 41 -29.86 -28.32 -15.46
N VAL A 42 -29.93 -28.63 -14.18
CA VAL A 42 -29.10 -28.00 -13.15
C VAL A 42 -28.00 -28.96 -12.78
N ILE A 43 -26.75 -28.54 -12.95
CA ILE A 43 -25.60 -29.23 -12.40
C ILE A 43 -25.29 -28.54 -11.07
N THR A 44 -25.57 -29.22 -9.96
CA THR A 44 -25.03 -28.84 -8.66
C THR A 44 -23.63 -29.45 -8.57
N GLY A 45 -22.59 -28.62 -8.46
CA GLY A 45 -21.21 -29.08 -8.26
C GLY A 45 -21.15 -30.07 -7.09
N GLY A 46 -20.96 -31.35 -7.44
CA GLY A 46 -21.11 -32.47 -6.54
C GLY A 46 -20.71 -33.77 -7.21
N ALA A 47 -19.54 -33.78 -7.84
CA ALA A 47 -18.81 -35.00 -8.17
C ALA A 47 -17.31 -34.71 -8.29
N ALA A 48 -16.53 -35.28 -7.36
CA ALA A 48 -15.09 -35.53 -7.37
C ALA A 48 -14.13 -34.32 -7.42
N THR A 49 -13.65 -33.86 -6.26
CA THR A 49 -12.32 -34.19 -5.65
C THR A 49 -12.17 -33.41 -4.35
N HIS A 50 -11.51 -34.01 -3.36
CA HIS A 50 -11.32 -33.50 -2.01
C HIS A 50 -10.63 -32.13 -1.98
N GLU A 51 -11.35 -31.10 -1.50
CA GLU A 51 -10.79 -29.99 -0.73
C GLU A 51 -11.94 -29.23 -0.02
N PRO A 52 -11.83 -28.89 1.29
CA PRO A 52 -12.88 -28.20 2.01
C PRO A 52 -12.69 -26.70 1.90
N VAL A 53 -13.40 -26.04 0.98
CA VAL A 53 -13.55 -24.57 1.03
C VAL A 53 -15.01 -24.18 0.92
N THR A 54 -15.45 -23.45 1.93
CA THR A 54 -16.74 -22.81 2.13
C THR A 54 -17.05 -21.82 1.01
N THR A 55 -17.58 -22.29 -0.11
CA THR A 55 -18.24 -21.44 -1.11
C THR A 55 -19.59 -22.03 -1.46
N LYS A 56 -20.65 -21.22 -1.29
CA LYS A 56 -22.03 -21.54 -1.67
C LYS A 56 -22.04 -22.16 -3.07
N LYS A 57 -22.66 -23.34 -3.17
CA LYS A 57 -22.88 -24.12 -4.39
C LYS A 57 -23.22 -23.21 -5.58
N SER A 58 -22.32 -23.12 -6.55
CA SER A 58 -22.62 -22.46 -7.83
C SER A 58 -23.63 -23.35 -8.58
N ILE A 59 -24.83 -22.82 -8.78
CA ILE A 59 -25.86 -23.49 -9.57
C ILE A 59 -25.52 -23.23 -11.04
N HIS A 60 -25.12 -24.27 -11.76
CA HIS A 60 -24.81 -24.18 -13.18
C HIS A 60 -26.00 -24.69 -13.99
N PHE A 61 -26.52 -23.87 -14.90
CA PHE A 61 -27.64 -24.24 -15.76
C PHE A 61 -27.12 -24.61 -17.15
N ILE A 62 -27.52 -25.75 -17.66
CA ILE A 62 -27.20 -26.19 -19.02
C ILE A 62 -28.47 -26.48 -19.81
N VAL A 63 -28.40 -26.32 -21.14
CA VAL A 63 -29.51 -26.65 -22.02
C VAL A 63 -29.64 -28.16 -22.13
N ASN A 64 -30.80 -28.68 -21.80
CA ASN A 64 -31.10 -30.11 -21.80
C ASN A 64 -31.61 -30.55 -23.19
N PHE A 65 -30.74 -30.44 -24.19
CA PHE A 65 -31.00 -30.94 -25.53
C PHE A 65 -30.20 -32.24 -25.73
N SER A 66 -30.89 -33.37 -25.78
CA SER A 66 -30.25 -34.69 -25.87
C SER A 66 -29.57 -34.86 -27.24
N PRO A 67 -28.31 -35.33 -27.31
CA PRO A 67 -27.67 -35.65 -28.59
C PRO A 67 -28.46 -36.71 -29.37
N MET A 68 -29.12 -37.63 -28.66
CA MET A 68 -30.00 -38.64 -29.26
C MET A 68 -31.19 -38.03 -30.00
N LEU A 69 -31.70 -36.87 -29.56
CA LEU A 69 -32.77 -36.17 -30.27
C LEU A 69 -32.27 -35.63 -31.63
N GLN A 70 -31.03 -35.17 -31.67
CA GLN A 70 -30.38 -34.71 -32.90
C GLN A 70 -30.09 -35.89 -33.85
N GLU A 71 -29.62 -37.02 -33.33
CA GLU A 71 -29.42 -38.26 -34.08
C GLU A 71 -30.72 -38.72 -34.73
N ILE A 72 -31.82 -38.81 -33.97
CA ILE A 72 -33.14 -39.22 -34.49
C ILE A 72 -33.62 -38.27 -35.61
N ILE A 73 -33.40 -36.95 -35.49
CA ILE A 73 -33.75 -35.98 -36.53
C ILE A 73 -32.96 -36.25 -37.82
N ILE A 74 -31.65 -36.49 -37.70
CA ILE A 74 -30.77 -36.76 -38.83
C ILE A 74 -31.13 -38.10 -39.49
N GLU A 75 -31.29 -39.15 -38.69
CA GLU A 75 -31.69 -40.49 -39.15
C GLU A 75 -33.04 -40.46 -39.87
N THR A 76 -34.01 -39.72 -39.33
CA THR A 76 -35.34 -39.56 -39.95
C THR A 76 -35.25 -39.00 -41.37
N LYS A 77 -34.44 -37.95 -41.58
CA LYS A 77 -34.23 -37.37 -42.92
C LYS A 77 -33.58 -38.36 -43.87
N TYR A 78 -32.61 -39.14 -43.40
CA TYR A 78 -31.97 -40.17 -44.22
C TYR A 78 -32.92 -41.32 -44.56
N MET A 79 -33.74 -41.78 -43.62
CA MET A 79 -34.73 -42.85 -43.85
C MET A 79 -35.77 -42.41 -44.89
N GLU A 80 -36.22 -41.15 -44.83
CA GLU A 80 -37.15 -40.59 -45.82
C GLU A 80 -36.50 -40.48 -47.21
N GLN A 81 -35.22 -40.06 -47.30
CA GLN A 81 -34.46 -40.02 -48.56
C GLN A 81 -34.22 -41.42 -49.17
N LEU A 82 -34.05 -42.44 -48.33
CA LEU A 82 -33.89 -43.83 -48.73
C LEU A 82 -35.23 -44.50 -49.14
N GLY A 83 -36.36 -43.78 -48.99
CA GLY A 83 -37.69 -44.27 -49.37
C GLY A 83 -38.35 -45.18 -48.34
N PHE A 84 -37.81 -45.27 -47.12
CA PHE A 84 -38.45 -46.01 -46.03
C PHE A 84 -39.61 -45.20 -45.43
N PRO A 85 -40.70 -45.86 -45.00
CA PRO A 85 -41.75 -45.17 -44.25
C PRO A 85 -41.19 -44.71 -42.90
N VAL A 86 -41.44 -43.47 -42.51
CA VAL A 86 -40.97 -42.90 -41.25
C VAL A 86 -42.15 -42.70 -40.30
N PRO A 87 -42.00 -42.96 -38.98
CA PRO A 87 -43.02 -42.60 -37.99
C PRO A 87 -43.44 -41.12 -38.07
N GLU A 88 -44.75 -40.85 -38.02
CA GLU A 88 -45.26 -39.48 -38.21
C GLU A 88 -44.72 -38.48 -37.18
N ILE A 89 -44.51 -38.94 -35.94
CA ILE A 89 -43.95 -38.13 -34.85
C ILE A 89 -42.50 -37.73 -35.18
N ALA A 90 -41.70 -38.66 -35.71
CA ALA A 90 -40.31 -38.42 -36.10
C ALA A 90 -40.24 -37.44 -37.28
N ARG A 91 -41.11 -37.60 -38.27
CA ARG A 91 -41.23 -36.68 -39.41
C ARG A 91 -41.61 -35.27 -38.96
N TYR A 92 -42.57 -35.11 -38.04
CA TYR A 92 -42.96 -33.80 -37.51
C TYR A 92 -41.82 -33.12 -36.74
N VAL A 93 -41.06 -33.87 -35.94
CA VAL A 93 -39.89 -33.33 -35.21
C VAL A 93 -38.78 -32.91 -36.16
N ALA A 94 -38.50 -33.72 -37.20
CA ALA A 94 -37.48 -33.42 -38.20
C ALA A 94 -37.82 -32.14 -39.00
N LEU A 95 -39.09 -31.90 -39.31
CA LEU A 95 -39.56 -30.64 -39.94
C LEU A 95 -39.36 -29.41 -39.04
N GLN A 96 -39.27 -29.60 -37.71
CA GLN A 96 -39.05 -28.51 -36.75
C GLN A 96 -37.59 -28.35 -36.32
N GLU A 97 -36.64 -29.06 -36.93
CA GLU A 97 -35.21 -29.01 -36.57
C GLU A 97 -34.68 -27.58 -36.47
N ASP A 98 -34.90 -26.75 -37.49
CA ASP A 98 -34.45 -25.34 -37.50
C ASP A 98 -34.97 -24.56 -36.29
N LYS A 99 -36.21 -24.84 -35.87
CA LYS A 99 -36.83 -24.20 -34.71
C LYS A 99 -36.16 -24.66 -33.42
N TYR A 100 -35.90 -25.97 -33.26
CA TYR A 100 -35.19 -26.52 -32.12
C TYR A 100 -33.75 -26.00 -32.02
N LEU A 101 -33.00 -26.00 -33.12
CA LEU A 101 -31.63 -25.47 -33.17
C LEU A 101 -31.59 -23.98 -32.80
N ARG A 102 -32.52 -23.16 -33.33
CA ARG A 102 -32.64 -21.75 -32.95
C ARG A 102 -32.92 -21.58 -31.45
N TYR A 103 -33.81 -22.38 -30.86
CA TYR A 103 -34.07 -22.31 -29.42
C TYR A 103 -32.87 -22.76 -28.58
N THR A 104 -32.21 -23.85 -28.97
CA THR A 104 -31.01 -24.35 -28.28
C THR A 104 -29.89 -23.30 -28.31
N ASN A 105 -29.61 -22.69 -29.46
CA ASN A 105 -28.60 -21.65 -29.57
C ASN A 105 -28.94 -20.41 -28.75
N ARG A 106 -30.20 -19.96 -28.78
CA ARG A 106 -30.64 -18.81 -27.98
C ARG A 106 -30.56 -19.08 -26.47
N LEU A 107 -30.95 -20.28 -26.02
CA LEU A 107 -30.83 -20.69 -24.62
C LEU A 107 -29.37 -20.78 -24.20
N LYS A 108 -28.49 -21.37 -25.02
CA LYS A 108 -27.03 -21.42 -24.76
C LYS A 108 -26.44 -20.01 -24.62
N ASN A 109 -26.67 -19.14 -25.60
CA ASN A 109 -26.15 -17.77 -25.56
C ASN A 109 -26.63 -16.99 -24.33
N MET A 110 -27.90 -17.17 -23.95
CA MET A 110 -28.49 -16.56 -22.77
C MET A 110 -27.83 -17.08 -21.47
N LEU A 111 -27.59 -18.38 -21.36
CA LEU A 111 -26.92 -18.98 -20.19
C LEU A 111 -25.44 -18.59 -20.13
N ASP A 112 -24.75 -18.58 -21.26
CA ASP A 112 -23.36 -18.13 -21.34
C ASP A 112 -23.21 -16.67 -20.91
N HIS A 113 -24.16 -15.81 -21.28
CA HIS A 113 -24.20 -14.44 -20.80
C HIS A 113 -24.36 -14.37 -19.28
N TYR A 114 -25.30 -15.14 -18.71
CA TYR A 114 -25.46 -15.23 -17.25
C TYR A 114 -24.19 -15.73 -16.56
N HIS A 115 -23.56 -16.80 -17.05
CA HIS A 115 -22.34 -17.36 -16.46
C HIS A 115 -21.16 -16.39 -16.52
N LYS A 116 -20.98 -15.69 -17.65
CA LYS A 116 -19.97 -14.62 -17.78
C LYS A 116 -20.19 -13.54 -16.73
N LEU A 117 -21.44 -13.06 -16.58
CA LEU A 117 -21.78 -12.03 -15.61
C LEU A 117 -21.50 -12.50 -14.17
N MET A 118 -21.86 -13.74 -13.82
CA MET A 118 -21.54 -14.31 -12.51
C MET A 118 -20.03 -14.43 -12.26
N GLY A 119 -19.24 -14.70 -13.30
CA GLY A 119 -17.78 -14.76 -13.21
C GLY A 119 -17.09 -13.41 -12.97
N THR A 120 -17.79 -12.28 -13.19
CA THR A 120 -17.25 -10.93 -12.91
C THR A 120 -17.42 -10.47 -11.47
N LEU A 121 -18.26 -11.15 -10.68
CA LEU A 121 -18.60 -10.73 -9.32
C LEU A 121 -17.58 -11.26 -8.31
N ASN A 122 -17.13 -10.39 -7.41
CA ASN A 122 -16.35 -10.85 -6.25
C ASN A 122 -17.26 -11.45 -5.15
N GLU A 123 -16.67 -12.00 -4.09
CA GLU A 123 -17.44 -12.66 -3.02
C GLU A 123 -18.40 -11.69 -2.31
N ALA A 124 -17.99 -10.44 -2.07
CA ALA A 124 -18.81 -9.44 -1.39
C ALA A 124 -19.99 -9.00 -2.27
N GLU A 125 -19.76 -8.78 -3.57
CA GLU A 125 -20.79 -8.47 -4.56
C GLU A 125 -21.76 -9.64 -4.76
N THR A 126 -21.26 -10.88 -4.76
CA THR A 126 -22.11 -12.08 -4.86
C THR A 126 -23.04 -12.19 -3.66
N LYS A 127 -22.55 -11.94 -2.44
CA LYS A 127 -23.38 -11.90 -1.23
C LYS A 127 -24.39 -10.76 -1.27
N LEU A 128 -23.97 -9.58 -1.72
CA LEU A 128 -24.81 -8.39 -1.86
C LEU A 128 -25.98 -8.62 -2.83
N LEU A 129 -25.71 -9.30 -3.94
CA LEU A 129 -26.67 -9.57 -5.01
C LEU A 129 -27.43 -10.89 -4.84
N ASP A 130 -27.22 -11.65 -3.76
CA ASP A 130 -27.82 -12.98 -3.52
C ASP A 130 -29.35 -12.96 -3.70
N GLY A 131 -30.04 -11.92 -3.22
CA GLY A 131 -31.47 -11.75 -3.42
C GLY A 131 -31.89 -11.61 -4.89
N HIS A 132 -31.14 -10.84 -5.69
CA HIS A 132 -31.40 -10.66 -7.12
C HIS A 132 -31.03 -11.91 -7.93
N ILE A 133 -29.96 -12.62 -7.52
CA ILE A 133 -29.56 -13.91 -8.10
C ILE A 133 -30.67 -14.94 -7.87
N GLN A 134 -31.23 -15.01 -6.66
CA GLN A 134 -32.36 -15.90 -6.36
C GLN A 134 -33.61 -15.56 -7.17
N GLU A 135 -33.89 -14.29 -7.41
CA GLU A 135 -35.01 -13.87 -8.26
C GLU A 135 -34.80 -14.32 -9.71
N LEU A 136 -33.59 -14.16 -10.25
CA LEU A 136 -33.21 -14.67 -11.57
C LEU A 136 -33.39 -16.21 -11.65
N TRP A 137 -32.97 -16.93 -10.61
CA TRP A 137 -33.15 -18.37 -10.53
C TRP A 137 -34.63 -18.78 -10.52
N ARG A 138 -35.53 -17.99 -9.91
CA ARG A 138 -36.98 -18.26 -9.99
C ARG A 138 -37.49 -18.16 -11.42
N VAL A 139 -36.98 -17.23 -12.22
CA VAL A 139 -37.31 -17.12 -13.64
C VAL A 139 -36.80 -18.37 -14.39
N PHE A 140 -35.55 -18.78 -14.19
CA PHE A 140 -34.96 -19.97 -14.83
C PHE A 140 -35.65 -21.27 -14.42
N LYS A 141 -36.17 -21.36 -13.19
CA LYS A 141 -36.88 -22.53 -12.65
C LYS A 141 -38.10 -22.93 -13.49
N SER A 142 -38.72 -21.99 -14.19
CA SER A 142 -39.82 -22.30 -15.12
C SER A 142 -39.36 -23.15 -16.32
N GLY A 143 -38.15 -22.91 -16.84
CA GLY A 143 -37.50 -23.73 -17.88
C GLY A 143 -37.00 -25.09 -17.39
N HIS A 144 -36.68 -25.20 -16.10
CA HIS A 144 -36.22 -26.45 -15.48
C HIS A 144 -37.37 -27.38 -15.03
N ARG A 145 -38.55 -26.84 -14.70
CA ARG A 145 -39.66 -27.63 -14.09
C ARG A 145 -40.94 -27.73 -14.91
N ARG A 146 -41.25 -26.73 -15.76
CA ARG A 146 -42.57 -26.61 -16.40
C ARG A 146 -42.53 -26.68 -17.91
N LEU A 147 -41.48 -26.15 -18.53
CA LEU A 147 -41.36 -26.12 -19.98
C LEU A 147 -40.58 -27.35 -20.47
N SER A 148 -41.17 -28.06 -21.42
CA SER A 148 -40.56 -29.14 -22.20
C SER A 148 -40.40 -28.72 -23.66
N TRP A 149 -39.68 -29.51 -24.46
CA TRP A 149 -39.47 -29.24 -25.89
C TRP A 149 -40.75 -29.23 -26.74
N ASN A 150 -41.87 -29.74 -26.20
CA ASN A 150 -43.20 -29.63 -26.82
C ASN A 150 -43.93 -28.31 -26.50
N SER A 151 -43.37 -27.46 -25.65
CA SER A 151 -44.06 -26.23 -25.20
C SER A 151 -44.04 -25.15 -26.29
N LEU A 152 -45.18 -24.49 -26.52
CA LEU A 152 -45.28 -23.38 -27.46
C LEU A 152 -44.60 -22.09 -26.93
N GLY A 153 -44.48 -21.95 -25.60
CA GLY A 153 -43.97 -20.76 -24.92
C GLY A 153 -42.44 -20.66 -24.74
N ILE A 154 -41.64 -21.46 -25.48
CA ILE A 154 -40.16 -21.44 -25.37
C ILE A 154 -39.60 -20.07 -25.78
N GLY A 155 -40.15 -19.47 -26.85
CA GLY A 155 -39.75 -18.14 -27.32
C GLY A 155 -39.95 -17.06 -26.25
N ASP A 156 -41.15 -16.99 -25.67
CA ASP A 156 -41.49 -16.02 -24.62
C ASP A 156 -40.68 -16.25 -23.33
N PHE A 157 -40.35 -17.51 -23.03
CA PHE A 157 -39.45 -17.84 -21.93
C PHE A 157 -38.04 -17.28 -22.16
N ILE A 158 -37.45 -17.50 -23.34
CA ILE A 158 -36.13 -16.96 -23.71
C ILE A 158 -36.12 -15.43 -23.61
N VAL A 159 -37.16 -14.76 -24.12
CA VAL A 159 -37.27 -13.29 -24.07
C VAL A 159 -37.33 -12.80 -22.62
N ARG A 160 -38.17 -13.41 -21.77
CA ARG A 160 -38.28 -13.07 -20.34
C ARG A 160 -36.96 -13.28 -19.59
N CYS A 161 -36.30 -14.40 -19.80
CA CYS A 161 -35.01 -14.68 -19.18
C CYS A 161 -33.92 -13.70 -19.65
N THR A 162 -33.84 -13.43 -20.95
CA THR A 162 -32.90 -12.46 -21.51
C THR A 162 -33.13 -11.05 -20.93
N GLN A 163 -34.38 -10.63 -20.80
CA GLN A 163 -34.72 -9.34 -20.20
C GLN A 163 -34.35 -9.28 -18.71
N ALA A 164 -34.56 -10.37 -17.96
CA ALA A 164 -34.16 -10.46 -16.56
C ALA A 164 -32.63 -10.39 -16.40
N ILE A 165 -31.88 -11.09 -17.26
CA ILE A 165 -30.40 -11.04 -17.29
C ILE A 165 -29.92 -9.61 -17.59
N ARG A 166 -30.49 -8.93 -18.60
CA ARG A 166 -30.11 -7.54 -18.92
C ARG A 166 -30.38 -6.56 -17.78
N LYS A 167 -31.49 -6.72 -17.05
CA LYS A 167 -31.77 -5.91 -15.85
C LYS A 167 -30.72 -6.16 -14.77
N PHE A 168 -30.35 -7.42 -14.55
CA PHE A 168 -29.32 -7.80 -13.60
C PHE A 168 -27.94 -7.27 -14.01
N GLU A 169 -27.57 -7.39 -15.29
CA GLU A 169 -26.35 -6.84 -15.88
C GLU A 169 -26.24 -5.33 -15.65
N SER A 170 -27.31 -4.58 -15.90
CA SER A 170 -27.34 -3.13 -15.62
C SER A 170 -27.11 -2.81 -14.14
N LEU A 171 -27.59 -3.64 -13.22
CA LEU A 171 -27.36 -3.46 -11.78
C LEU A 171 -25.91 -3.75 -11.42
N VAL A 172 -25.34 -4.84 -11.95
CA VAL A 172 -23.93 -5.22 -11.76
C VAL A 172 -23.01 -4.13 -12.27
N HIS A 173 -23.23 -3.62 -13.49
CA HIS A 173 -22.41 -2.55 -14.06
C HIS A 173 -22.42 -1.28 -13.19
N GLN A 174 -23.57 -0.90 -12.63
CA GLN A 174 -23.65 0.24 -11.71
C GLN A 174 -22.89 -0.01 -10.41
N ILE A 175 -22.91 -1.23 -9.86
CA ILE A 175 -22.14 -1.59 -8.66
C ILE A 175 -20.64 -1.53 -8.97
N HIS A 176 -20.22 -2.09 -10.11
CA HIS A 176 -18.83 -2.04 -10.56
C HIS A 176 -18.34 -0.61 -10.77
N ASN A 177 -19.12 0.26 -11.39
CA ASN A 177 -18.73 1.68 -11.55
C ASN A 177 -18.55 2.39 -10.19
N ASN A 178 -19.39 2.10 -9.20
CA ASN A 178 -19.22 2.64 -7.84
C ASN A 178 -18.00 2.02 -7.14
N SER A 179 -17.79 0.71 -7.29
CA SER A 179 -16.64 -0.02 -6.78
C SER A 179 -15.33 0.57 -7.32
N GLU A 180 -15.28 0.83 -8.63
CA GLU A 180 -14.15 1.46 -9.30
C GLU A 180 -13.90 2.88 -8.79
N ASP A 181 -14.93 3.72 -8.59
CA ASP A 181 -14.73 5.06 -8.01
C ASP A 181 -14.19 4.98 -6.56
N ILE A 182 -14.68 4.04 -5.74
CA ILE A 182 -14.13 3.83 -4.39
C ILE A 182 -12.66 3.38 -4.51
N SER A 183 -12.36 2.39 -5.35
CA SER A 183 -11.00 1.90 -5.58
C SER A 183 -10.06 3.02 -6.04
N ASN A 184 -10.48 3.90 -6.95
CA ASN A 184 -9.68 5.04 -7.40
C ASN A 184 -9.40 6.04 -6.28
N LYS A 185 -10.37 6.31 -5.39
CA LYS A 185 -10.14 7.14 -4.20
C LYS A 185 -9.14 6.49 -3.25
N LEU A 186 -9.24 5.18 -3.05
CA LEU A 186 -8.32 4.43 -2.21
C LEU A 186 -6.89 4.39 -2.80
N LEU A 187 -6.75 4.21 -4.11
CA LEU A 187 -5.45 4.25 -4.79
C LEU A 187 -4.77 5.62 -4.65
N LEU A 188 -5.54 6.71 -4.69
CA LEU A 188 -5.02 8.06 -4.44
C LEU A 188 -4.52 8.21 -3.00
N ILE A 189 -5.28 7.69 -2.02
CA ILE A 189 -4.85 7.67 -0.62
C ILE A 189 -3.56 6.85 -0.50
N GLU A 190 -3.50 5.63 -1.05
CA GLU A 190 -2.34 4.73 -0.99
C GLU A 190 -1.06 5.31 -1.61
N SER A 191 -1.19 6.05 -2.71
CA SER A 191 -0.06 6.62 -3.46
C SER A 191 0.44 7.96 -2.91
N THR A 192 -0.20 8.51 -1.87
CA THR A 192 0.17 9.79 -1.29
C THR A 192 1.55 9.72 -0.59
N ASN A 193 2.40 10.71 -0.85
CA ASN A 193 3.70 10.86 -0.19
C ASN A 193 3.56 11.72 1.08
N LEU A 194 3.81 11.13 2.25
CA LEU A 194 3.76 11.74 3.58
C LEU A 194 5.11 12.31 4.07
N PHE A 195 6.17 12.15 3.26
CA PHE A 195 7.52 12.68 3.50
C PHE A 195 7.95 13.54 2.31
N LYS A 196 7.46 14.78 2.28
CA LYS A 196 7.91 15.79 1.32
C LYS A 196 9.06 16.58 1.90
N PHE A 197 10.20 16.57 1.21
CA PHE A 197 11.39 17.28 1.63
C PHE A 197 11.44 18.67 0.97
N PRO A 198 11.98 19.69 1.67
CA PRO A 198 12.15 21.01 1.09
C PRO A 198 13.17 20.97 -0.04
N LEU A 199 12.93 21.73 -1.11
CA LEU A 199 13.89 21.89 -2.19
C LEU A 199 15.05 22.77 -1.71
N SER A 200 16.28 22.35 -1.98
CA SER A 200 17.45 23.18 -1.70
C SER A 200 17.45 24.41 -2.63
N LYS A 201 17.32 25.60 -2.05
CA LYS A 201 17.48 26.86 -2.78
C LYS A 201 18.96 27.21 -2.76
N ASN A 202 19.58 27.36 -3.94
CA ASN A 202 20.98 27.76 -4.10
C ASN A 202 22.02 26.87 -3.38
N GLY A 203 21.69 25.60 -3.10
CA GLY A 203 22.58 24.69 -2.37
C GLY A 203 22.54 24.83 -0.85
N GLU A 204 21.72 25.74 -0.31
CA GLU A 204 21.48 25.86 1.13
C GLU A 204 20.48 24.78 1.58
N LEU A 205 20.82 24.12 2.69
CA LEU A 205 19.98 23.13 3.35
C LEU A 205 19.29 23.76 4.56
N PRO A 206 18.04 23.38 4.87
CA PRO A 206 17.36 23.85 6.07
C PRO A 206 18.07 23.38 7.33
N LYS A 207 17.89 24.10 8.45
CA LYS A 207 18.28 23.58 9.77
C LYS A 207 17.40 22.38 10.13
N ALA A 208 17.89 21.48 10.99
CA ALA A 208 17.14 20.29 11.41
C ALA A 208 15.70 20.62 11.87
N LYS A 209 15.51 21.63 12.72
CA LYS A 209 14.18 22.07 13.20
C LYS A 209 13.24 22.49 12.06
N GLU A 210 13.76 23.29 11.14
CA GLU A 210 13.01 23.78 9.97
C GLU A 210 12.64 22.63 9.03
N PHE A 211 13.54 21.67 8.82
CA PHE A 211 13.29 20.49 8.00
C PHE A 211 12.12 19.66 8.54
N PHE A 212 12.17 19.27 9.81
CA PHE A 212 11.13 18.43 10.40
C PHE A 212 9.78 19.16 10.50
N GLU A 213 9.77 20.47 10.77
CA GLU A 213 8.54 21.27 10.77
C GLU A 213 7.96 21.41 9.36
N TYR A 214 8.80 21.59 8.32
CA TYR A 214 8.37 21.61 6.93
C TYR A 214 7.67 20.29 6.54
N VAL A 215 8.30 19.15 6.83
CA VAL A 215 7.73 17.82 6.54
C VAL A 215 6.37 17.66 7.23
N LYS A 216 6.25 18.09 8.48
CA LYS A 216 5.00 18.06 9.25
C LYS A 216 3.91 18.94 8.61
N CYS A 217 4.23 20.17 8.24
CA CYS A 217 3.29 21.09 7.60
C CYS A 217 2.79 20.57 6.24
N GLU A 218 3.68 20.02 5.40
CA GLU A 218 3.28 19.42 4.14
C GLU A 218 2.38 18.20 4.35
N ARG A 219 2.71 17.34 5.31
CA ARG A 219 1.91 16.16 5.66
C ARG A 219 0.48 16.53 6.04
N VAL A 220 0.27 17.62 6.80
CA VAL A 220 -1.08 18.08 7.17
C VAL A 220 -1.93 18.41 5.93
N LYS A 221 -1.33 19.02 4.90
CA LYS A 221 -2.04 19.33 3.64
C LYS A 221 -2.46 18.07 2.91
N ASP A 222 -1.58 17.08 2.82
CA ASP A 222 -1.85 15.80 2.18
C ASP A 222 -2.92 15.01 2.92
N VAL A 223 -2.85 14.99 4.26
CA VAL A 223 -3.86 14.36 5.12
C VAL A 223 -5.24 14.98 4.92
N ALA A 224 -5.33 16.31 4.86
CA ALA A 224 -6.60 16.98 4.58
C ALA A 224 -7.19 16.55 3.22
N HIS A 225 -6.36 16.34 2.19
CA HIS A 225 -6.81 15.84 0.90
C HIS A 225 -7.30 14.38 0.98
N MET A 226 -6.53 13.50 1.63
CA MET A 226 -6.89 12.09 1.78
C MET A 226 -8.20 11.91 2.57
N VAL A 227 -8.37 12.65 3.67
CA VAL A 227 -9.60 12.60 4.50
C VAL A 227 -10.82 13.01 3.68
N ARG A 228 -10.72 14.04 2.83
CA ARG A 228 -11.83 14.42 1.93
C ARG A 228 -12.23 13.32 0.94
N LYS A 229 -11.27 12.51 0.49
CA LYS A 229 -11.56 11.35 -0.39
C LYS A 229 -12.22 10.24 0.39
N TYR A 230 -11.72 9.97 1.59
CA TYR A 230 -12.28 8.97 2.50
C TYR A 230 -13.73 9.29 2.90
N THR A 231 -14.03 10.52 3.31
CA THR A 231 -15.39 10.94 3.73
C THR A 231 -16.41 10.94 2.58
N ALA A 232 -15.96 10.86 1.32
CA ALA A 232 -16.83 10.70 0.17
C ALA A 232 -17.26 9.24 -0.09
N ILE A 233 -16.53 8.24 0.45
CA ILE A 233 -16.80 6.82 0.22
C ILE A 233 -18.19 6.41 0.76
N PRO A 234 -18.62 6.79 1.98
CA PRO A 234 -19.96 6.47 2.48
C PRO A 234 -21.09 6.87 1.53
N GLN A 235 -20.96 8.01 0.83
CA GLN A 235 -21.97 8.47 -0.12
C GLN A 235 -22.09 7.55 -1.34
N LEU A 236 -20.98 6.96 -1.80
CA LEU A 236 -21.00 5.97 -2.88
C LEU A 236 -21.63 4.65 -2.42
N LEU A 237 -21.33 4.23 -1.19
CA LEU A 237 -21.92 3.04 -0.59
C LEU A 237 -23.44 3.21 -0.37
N MET A 238 -23.89 4.38 0.10
CA MET A 238 -25.31 4.68 0.23
C MET A 238 -26.03 4.74 -1.12
N LYS A 239 -25.36 5.18 -2.22
CA LYS A 239 -25.94 5.07 -3.57
C LYS A 239 -26.20 3.61 -3.96
N VAL A 240 -25.29 2.69 -3.60
CA VAL A 240 -25.49 1.25 -3.81
C VAL A 240 -26.63 0.73 -2.93
N GLU A 241 -26.70 1.16 -1.66
CA GLU A 241 -27.81 0.86 -0.75
C GLU A 241 -29.17 1.24 -1.37
N GLY A 242 -29.27 2.46 -1.93
CA GLY A 242 -30.49 2.98 -2.52
C GLY A 242 -30.98 2.18 -3.72
N ARG A 243 -30.10 1.43 -4.40
CA ARG A 243 -30.45 0.60 -5.55
C ARG A 243 -30.87 -0.82 -5.17
N ILE A 244 -30.31 -1.35 -4.08
CA ILE A 244 -30.48 -2.76 -3.70
C ILE A 244 -31.51 -2.93 -2.58
N ALA A 245 -31.50 -2.01 -1.62
CA ALA A 245 -32.37 -2.03 -0.45
C ALA A 245 -33.46 -0.94 -0.49
N ASN A 246 -33.43 -0.03 -1.48
CA ASN A 246 -34.30 1.15 -1.55
C ASN A 246 -34.19 2.05 -0.31
N THR A 247 -33.02 2.10 0.32
CA THR A 247 -32.71 2.91 1.50
C THR A 247 -31.39 3.64 1.32
N ASN A 248 -31.22 4.83 1.89
CA ASN A 248 -29.97 5.60 1.86
C ASN A 248 -29.50 5.90 3.29
N SER A 249 -29.56 4.90 4.14
CA SER A 249 -29.38 5.06 5.59
C SER A 249 -27.94 4.81 6.05
N GLY A 250 -27.15 4.11 5.24
CA GLY A 250 -25.81 3.65 5.60
C GLY A 250 -25.79 2.47 6.57
N LYS A 251 -26.95 1.90 6.91
CA LYS A 251 -27.14 0.87 7.95
C LYS A 251 -28.05 -0.29 7.53
N SER A 252 -28.23 -0.49 6.22
CA SER A 252 -29.06 -1.59 5.73
C SER A 252 -28.46 -2.95 6.06
N PRO A 253 -29.23 -3.89 6.66
CA PRO A 253 -28.74 -5.23 7.02
C PRO A 253 -28.36 -6.08 5.80
N LYS A 254 -28.88 -5.74 4.60
CA LYS A 254 -28.48 -6.41 3.36
C LYS A 254 -27.06 -6.09 2.93
N LEU A 255 -26.52 -4.94 3.37
CA LEU A 255 -25.21 -4.44 2.96
C LEU A 255 -24.12 -4.64 4.03
N THR A 256 -24.44 -5.19 5.20
CA THR A 256 -23.49 -5.41 6.31
C THR A 256 -22.17 -6.04 5.86
N SER A 257 -22.22 -7.14 5.10
CA SER A 257 -21.00 -7.79 4.59
C SER A 257 -20.25 -6.97 3.54
N TYR A 258 -20.97 -6.16 2.77
CA TYR A 258 -20.38 -5.29 1.75
C TYR A 258 -19.70 -4.07 2.38
N TYR A 259 -20.27 -3.50 3.44
CA TYR A 259 -19.63 -2.46 4.24
C TYR A 259 -18.36 -2.98 4.92
N ALA A 260 -18.42 -4.16 5.55
CA ALA A 260 -17.25 -4.79 6.14
C ALA A 260 -16.13 -5.07 5.13
N TYR A 261 -16.48 -5.46 3.89
CA TYR A 261 -15.51 -5.65 2.81
C TYR A 261 -14.74 -4.36 2.51
N TRP A 262 -15.44 -3.22 2.34
CA TRP A 262 -14.80 -1.94 2.05
C TRP A 262 -14.03 -1.39 3.25
N GLU A 263 -14.55 -1.55 4.47
CA GLU A 263 -13.84 -1.16 5.69
C GLU A 263 -12.49 -1.91 5.81
N ASN A 264 -12.48 -3.22 5.55
CA ASN A 264 -11.26 -4.01 5.53
C ASN A 264 -10.31 -3.57 4.42
N ARG A 265 -10.83 -3.23 3.23
CA ARG A 265 -10.01 -2.69 2.14
C ARG A 265 -9.37 -1.35 2.51
N ILE A 266 -10.10 -0.48 3.22
CA ILE A 266 -9.59 0.81 3.74
C ILE A 266 -8.45 0.55 4.74
N TYR A 267 -8.64 -0.38 5.68
CA TYR A 267 -7.59 -0.76 6.61
C TYR A 267 -6.31 -1.20 5.89
N GLN A 268 -6.42 -2.12 4.91
CA GLN A 268 -5.28 -2.60 4.12
C GLN A 268 -4.54 -1.46 3.41
N VAL A 269 -5.29 -0.54 2.79
CA VAL A 269 -4.74 0.62 2.07
C VAL A 269 -4.00 1.57 3.02
N LEU A 270 -4.56 1.85 4.21
CA LEU A 270 -3.90 2.69 5.21
C LEU A 270 -2.63 2.02 5.75
N THR A 271 -2.65 0.70 5.99
CA THR A 271 -1.44 -0.02 6.38
C THR A 271 -0.36 0.07 5.30
N GLN A 272 -0.71 -0.17 4.03
CA GLN A 272 0.23 -0.08 2.91
C GLN A 272 0.78 1.34 2.72
N LEU A 273 -0.08 2.35 2.86
CA LEU A 273 0.33 3.77 2.85
C LEU A 273 1.45 4.04 3.85
N ILE A 274 1.26 3.65 5.11
CA ILE A 274 2.24 3.90 6.17
C ILE A 274 3.53 3.12 5.92
N VAL A 275 3.45 1.82 5.63
CA VAL A 275 4.62 0.97 5.38
C VAL A 275 5.47 1.55 4.24
N LYS A 276 4.84 1.89 3.11
CA LYS A 276 5.54 2.44 1.94
C LYS A 276 6.21 3.78 2.25
N ASN A 277 5.53 4.66 2.99
CA ASN A 277 6.08 5.95 3.37
C ASN A 277 7.26 5.83 4.34
N LEU A 278 7.17 4.96 5.34
CA LEU A 278 8.29 4.69 6.25
C LEU A 278 9.48 4.06 5.52
N GLN A 279 9.25 3.12 4.60
CA GLN A 279 10.31 2.55 3.75
C GLN A 279 10.99 3.63 2.89
N THR A 280 10.20 4.53 2.30
CA THR A 280 10.72 5.64 1.49
C THR A 280 11.54 6.60 2.34
N PHE A 281 11.08 6.93 3.55
CA PHE A 281 11.83 7.77 4.48
C PHE A 281 13.12 7.10 4.94
N ASN A 282 13.09 5.81 5.27
CA ASN A 282 14.29 5.05 5.62
C ASN A 282 15.32 5.03 4.49
N ALA A 283 14.86 4.85 3.24
CA ALA A 283 15.72 4.92 2.06
C ALA A 283 16.36 6.32 1.92
N ALA A 284 15.61 7.39 2.21
CA ALA A 284 16.13 8.75 2.20
C ALA A 284 17.15 9.01 3.33
N VAL A 285 16.93 8.45 4.53
CA VAL A 285 17.90 8.51 5.65
C VAL A 285 19.22 7.84 5.29
N LEU A 286 19.15 6.70 4.60
CA LEU A 286 20.33 5.93 4.20
C LEU A 286 21.02 6.45 2.93
N ALA A 287 20.34 7.29 2.16
CA ALA A 287 20.89 7.86 0.94
C ALA A 287 22.07 8.78 1.26
N ASN A 288 23.09 8.78 0.39
CA ASN A 288 24.24 9.68 0.48
C ASN A 288 23.91 11.10 -0.03
N VAL A 289 22.75 11.63 0.36
CA VAL A 289 22.25 12.94 -0.07
C VAL A 289 21.73 13.67 1.17
N PRO A 290 22.38 14.78 1.59
CA PRO A 290 21.98 15.51 2.79
C PRO A 290 20.63 16.23 2.59
N LEU A 291 19.74 16.10 3.57
CA LEU A 291 18.39 16.67 3.56
C LEU A 291 18.28 17.92 4.45
N PHE A 292 19.10 17.99 5.50
CA PHE A 292 19.20 19.15 6.38
C PHE A 292 20.64 19.31 6.88
N GLN A 293 20.92 20.45 7.50
CA GLN A 293 22.20 20.74 8.12
C GLN A 293 22.12 20.96 9.63
N THR A 294 23.22 20.64 10.31
CA THR A 294 23.45 20.86 11.74
C THR A 294 24.83 21.46 11.94
N GLU A 295 25.02 22.19 13.03
CA GLU A 295 26.28 22.87 13.33
C GLU A 295 27.00 22.14 14.47
N ALA A 296 28.33 22.08 14.41
CA ALA A 296 29.16 21.71 15.55
C ALA A 296 29.61 22.98 16.27
N ILE A 297 29.42 23.01 17.58
CA ILE A 297 29.84 24.12 18.43
C ILE A 297 30.68 23.62 19.61
N LEU A 298 31.57 24.47 20.11
CA LEU A 298 32.28 24.24 21.36
C LEU A 298 31.47 24.83 22.52
N SER A 299 30.81 23.96 23.28
CA SER A 299 30.15 24.31 24.55
C SER A 299 31.02 23.80 25.68
N VAL A 300 31.99 24.62 26.11
CA VAL A 300 33.05 24.24 27.06
C VAL A 300 32.51 23.41 28.23
N PRO A 301 33.10 22.22 28.51
CA PRO A 301 34.29 21.62 27.90
C PRO A 301 34.04 20.70 26.69
N GLU A 302 32.81 20.61 26.20
CA GLU A 302 32.37 19.60 25.23
C GLU A 302 32.11 20.17 23.82
N ILE A 303 32.33 19.34 22.81
CA ILE A 303 31.96 19.65 21.43
C ILE A 303 30.62 18.97 21.17
N ILE A 304 29.59 19.77 20.87
CA ILE A 304 28.22 19.28 20.72
C ILE A 304 27.66 19.65 19.34
N LEU A 305 26.71 18.83 18.88
CA LEU A 305 25.86 19.18 17.74
C LEU A 305 24.79 20.18 18.19
N GLN A 306 24.42 21.10 17.31
CA GLN A 306 23.29 22.00 17.49
C GLN A 306 22.33 21.86 16.30
N PRO A 307 21.10 21.32 16.52
CA PRO A 307 20.61 20.67 17.75
C PRO A 307 21.42 19.42 18.13
N ASN A 308 21.36 19.01 19.39
CA ASN A 308 22.14 17.87 19.88
C ASN A 308 21.61 16.54 19.33
N ALA A 309 22.43 15.48 19.38
CA ALA A 309 22.07 14.16 18.84
C ALA A 309 20.75 13.62 19.43
N SER A 310 20.53 13.79 20.74
CA SER A 310 19.29 13.34 21.39
C SER A 310 18.06 14.09 20.88
N GLU A 311 18.19 15.38 20.58
CA GLU A 311 17.11 16.18 20.02
C GLU A 311 16.80 15.75 18.57
N ILE A 312 17.80 15.46 17.75
CA ILE A 312 17.61 14.91 16.40
C ILE A 312 16.94 13.52 16.45
N ASP A 313 17.36 12.65 17.36
CA ASP A 313 16.71 11.34 17.60
C ASP A 313 15.23 11.53 17.98
N LYS A 314 14.93 12.43 18.94
CA LYS A 314 13.55 12.73 19.36
C LYS A 314 12.71 13.27 18.22
N MET A 315 13.25 14.18 17.42
CA MET A 315 12.55 14.75 16.25
C MET A 315 12.29 13.69 15.19
N THR A 316 13.22 12.77 14.97
CA THR A 316 13.05 11.64 14.04
C THR A 316 11.94 10.71 14.53
N VAL A 317 11.99 10.29 15.80
CA VAL A 317 10.96 9.44 16.40
C VAL A 317 9.59 10.12 16.36
N GLN A 318 9.53 11.43 16.63
CA GLN A 318 8.28 12.18 16.52
C GLN A 318 7.78 12.24 15.08
N CYS A 319 8.66 12.46 14.09
CA CYS A 319 8.29 12.49 12.69
C CYS A 319 7.72 11.14 12.19
N ILE A 320 8.31 10.03 12.64
CA ILE A 320 7.79 8.67 12.39
C ILE A 320 6.41 8.50 13.04
N ARG A 321 6.27 8.88 14.31
CA ARG A 321 5.01 8.81 15.05
C ARG A 321 3.92 9.62 14.34
N ASP A 322 4.18 10.87 14.03
CA ASP A 322 3.27 11.77 13.32
C ASP A 322 2.82 11.17 11.97
N CYS A 323 3.71 10.43 11.28
CA CYS A 323 3.35 9.72 10.06
C CYS A 323 2.34 8.60 10.31
N VAL A 324 2.47 7.82 11.39
CA VAL A 324 1.48 6.78 11.75
C VAL A 324 0.19 7.43 12.23
N GLU A 325 0.29 8.50 13.01
CA GLU A 325 -0.85 9.22 13.60
C GLU A 325 -1.77 9.87 12.57
N VAL A 326 -1.35 10.02 11.30
CA VAL A 326 -2.28 10.46 10.23
C VAL A 326 -3.51 9.57 10.14
N THR A 327 -3.39 8.30 10.51
CA THR A 327 -4.48 7.33 10.51
C THR A 327 -5.53 7.58 11.60
N LYS A 328 -5.25 8.46 12.57
CA LYS A 328 -6.24 8.93 13.56
C LYS A 328 -7.38 9.72 12.91
N HIS A 329 -7.12 10.38 11.78
CA HIS A 329 -8.12 11.14 11.04
C HIS A 329 -9.07 10.27 10.21
N PHE A 330 -8.84 8.96 10.16
CA PHE A 330 -9.70 8.00 9.47
C PHE A 330 -10.50 7.25 10.54
N VAL A 331 -11.69 7.76 10.83
CA VAL A 331 -12.61 7.21 11.82
C VAL A 331 -13.15 5.88 11.33
N ARG A 332 -13.32 4.88 12.20
CA ARG A 332 -13.91 3.59 11.84
C ARG A 332 -15.41 3.70 11.64
N TRP A 333 -15.98 2.74 10.92
CA TRP A 333 -17.43 2.67 10.81
C TRP A 333 -18.03 1.93 12.00
N MET A 334 -19.27 2.27 12.35
CA MET A 334 -20.02 1.44 13.29
C MET A 334 -20.24 0.06 12.68
N HIS A 335 -20.18 -0.98 13.52
CA HIS A 335 -20.26 -2.36 13.07
C HIS A 335 -21.43 -2.61 12.13
N GLY A 336 -21.14 -3.10 10.92
CA GLY A 336 -22.15 -3.45 9.93
C GLY A 336 -22.79 -2.27 9.20
N THR A 337 -22.18 -1.08 9.28
CA THR A 337 -22.65 0.16 8.63
C THR A 337 -21.51 0.81 7.84
N CYS A 338 -21.82 1.85 7.06
CA CYS A 338 -20.83 2.77 6.51
C CYS A 338 -20.89 4.16 7.16
N ILE A 339 -21.30 4.22 8.43
CA ILE A 339 -21.44 5.46 9.20
C ILE A 339 -20.26 5.54 10.17
N GLU A 340 -19.53 6.65 10.14
CA GLU A 340 -18.41 6.89 11.05
C GLU A 340 -18.86 6.84 12.51
N CYS A 341 -18.04 6.19 13.35
CA CYS A 341 -18.28 6.08 14.77
C CYS A 341 -18.17 7.47 15.42
N PRO A 342 -19.23 7.99 16.04
CA PRO A 342 -19.15 9.27 16.73
C PRO A 342 -18.19 9.16 17.93
N PRO A 343 -17.57 10.26 18.37
CA PRO A 343 -16.74 10.26 19.57
C PRO A 343 -17.55 9.77 20.79
N GLN A 344 -17.00 8.82 21.55
CA GLN A 344 -17.64 8.22 22.71
C GLN A 344 -17.00 8.73 24.01
N ARG A 345 -17.82 9.04 25.02
CA ARG A 345 -17.34 9.35 26.37
C ARG A 345 -17.22 8.06 27.17
N VAL A 346 -16.03 7.73 27.66
CA VAL A 346 -15.79 6.52 28.46
C VAL A 346 -15.76 6.84 29.95
N GLU A 347 -15.03 7.91 30.33
CA GLU A 347 -14.98 8.46 31.69
C GLU A 347 -15.36 9.95 31.68
N GLU A 348 -15.48 10.58 32.87
CA GLU A 348 -16.05 11.95 33.02
C GLU A 348 -15.35 13.01 32.14
N ASP A 349 -14.09 12.80 31.75
CA ASP A 349 -13.31 13.74 30.90
C ASP A 349 -12.68 13.12 29.63
N GLU A 350 -12.85 11.82 29.34
CA GLU A 350 -12.16 11.17 28.21
C GLU A 350 -13.10 10.89 27.02
N ILE A 351 -12.84 11.59 25.91
CA ILE A 351 -13.53 11.38 24.62
C ILE A 351 -12.65 10.51 23.71
N ILE A 352 -13.10 9.30 23.44
CA ILE A 352 -12.40 8.35 22.56
C ILE A 352 -13.03 8.40 21.16
N THR A 353 -12.17 8.56 20.15
CA THR A 353 -12.55 8.40 18.74
C THR A 353 -11.95 7.10 18.22
N PHE A 354 -12.81 6.18 17.79
CA PHE A 354 -12.39 4.91 17.20
C PHE A 354 -11.90 5.15 15.77
N SER A 355 -10.59 5.13 15.57
CA SER A 355 -9.94 5.33 14.26
C SER A 355 -9.14 4.10 13.86
N PHE A 356 -8.73 4.03 12.59
CA PHE A 356 -7.86 2.95 12.10
C PHE A 356 -6.48 2.96 12.77
N TYR A 357 -6.08 4.06 13.41
CA TYR A 357 -4.81 4.17 14.12
C TYR A 357 -4.56 3.05 15.12
N ASN A 358 -5.57 2.65 15.91
CA ASN A 358 -5.38 1.66 16.97
C ASN A 358 -4.86 0.31 16.44
N ASP A 359 -5.32 -0.09 15.25
CA ASP A 359 -4.88 -1.34 14.62
C ASP A 359 -3.60 -1.13 13.80
N VAL A 360 -3.52 0.01 13.09
CA VAL A 360 -2.36 0.32 12.23
C VAL A 360 -1.09 0.52 13.07
N SER A 361 -1.17 1.20 14.21
CA SER A 361 0.01 1.42 15.08
C SER A 361 0.56 0.15 15.69
N GLN A 362 -0.27 -0.89 15.82
CA GLN A 362 0.11 -2.20 16.36
C GLN A 362 0.57 -3.19 15.27
N ASN A 363 0.56 -2.77 14.00
CA ASN A 363 0.97 -3.64 12.91
C ASN A 363 2.49 -3.93 12.98
N PRO A 364 2.90 -5.22 13.00
CA PRO A 364 4.31 -5.59 13.14
C PRO A 364 5.22 -4.97 12.07
N LEU A 365 4.77 -4.89 10.83
CA LEU A 365 5.56 -4.32 9.73
C LEU A 365 5.83 -2.83 9.94
N ILE A 366 4.87 -2.10 10.52
CA ILE A 366 5.02 -0.66 10.81
C ILE A 366 6.00 -0.46 11.97
N ILE A 367 5.88 -1.27 13.02
CA ILE A 367 6.77 -1.24 14.19
C ILE A 367 8.20 -1.56 13.75
N GLU A 368 8.40 -2.60 12.95
CA GLU A 368 9.72 -2.97 12.41
C GLU A 368 10.35 -1.84 11.60
N GLN A 369 9.59 -1.18 10.71
CA GLN A 369 10.11 -0.04 9.96
C GLN A 369 10.49 1.14 10.86
N ALA A 370 9.66 1.46 11.87
CA ALA A 370 9.95 2.54 12.82
C ALA A 370 11.25 2.29 13.62
N VAL A 371 11.43 1.04 14.09
CA VAL A 371 12.65 0.62 14.79
C VAL A 371 13.86 0.70 13.88
N LEU A 372 13.74 0.23 12.64
CA LEU A 372 14.84 0.24 11.66
C LEU A 372 15.32 1.66 11.36
N ILE A 373 14.40 2.60 11.11
CA ILE A 373 14.74 4.01 10.86
C ILE A 373 15.48 4.59 12.08
N THR A 374 14.94 4.37 13.28
CA THR A 374 15.53 4.90 14.52
C THR A 374 16.93 4.36 14.75
N GLN A 375 17.15 3.06 14.51
CA GLN A 375 18.49 2.45 14.60
C GLN A 375 19.47 3.02 13.58
N ASN A 376 19.01 3.28 12.35
CA ASN A 376 19.86 3.85 11.30
C ASN A 376 20.26 5.29 11.62
N VAL A 377 19.32 6.12 12.08
CA VAL A 377 19.63 7.49 12.53
C VAL A 377 20.58 7.48 13.73
N HIS A 378 20.37 6.60 14.70
CA HIS A 378 21.26 6.50 15.86
C HIS A 378 22.69 6.11 15.47
N LYS A 379 22.85 5.14 14.55
CA LYS A 379 24.17 4.75 14.01
C LYS A 379 24.85 5.93 13.30
N LEU A 380 24.11 6.71 12.52
CA LEU A 380 24.62 7.90 11.85
C LEU A 380 25.07 8.96 12.85
N LEU A 381 24.27 9.25 13.87
CA LEU A 381 24.63 10.22 14.90
C LEU A 381 25.85 9.77 15.71
N ALA A 382 26.00 8.46 15.95
CA ALA A 382 27.21 7.89 16.54
C ALA A 382 28.44 8.05 15.62
N SER A 383 28.29 7.90 14.30
CA SER A 383 29.33 8.18 13.31
C SER A 383 29.78 9.64 13.36
N LEU A 384 28.83 10.58 13.37
CA LEU A 384 29.11 12.02 13.53
C LEU A 384 29.80 12.34 14.85
N SER A 385 29.35 11.73 15.95
CA SER A 385 29.98 11.90 17.28
C SER A 385 31.42 11.37 17.30
N LYS A 386 31.67 10.22 16.65
CA LYS A 386 33.03 9.67 16.49
C LYS A 386 33.92 10.60 15.67
N TYR A 387 33.39 11.22 14.62
CA TYR A 387 34.10 12.23 13.85
C TYR A 387 34.42 13.47 14.69
N LEU A 388 33.45 14.01 15.43
CA LEU A 388 33.67 15.17 16.32
C LEU A 388 34.66 14.89 17.44
N ASN A 389 34.77 13.65 17.92
CA ASN A 389 35.79 13.28 18.91
C ASN A 389 37.23 13.52 18.43
N GLN A 390 37.49 13.57 17.11
CA GLN A 390 38.83 13.89 16.58
C GLN A 390 39.27 15.32 16.95
N TRP A 391 38.31 16.24 17.12
CA TRP A 391 38.55 17.61 17.54
C TRP A 391 38.93 17.74 19.02
N LYS A 392 38.73 16.68 19.83
CA LYS A 392 39.19 16.65 21.24
C LYS A 392 40.72 16.70 21.38
N ARG A 393 41.48 16.49 20.30
CA ARG A 393 42.94 16.71 20.31
C ARG A 393 43.31 18.13 20.72
N TYR A 394 42.42 19.10 20.51
CA TYR A 394 42.62 20.51 20.85
C TYR A 394 42.11 20.89 22.25
N HIS A 395 41.70 19.92 23.08
CA HIS A 395 41.04 20.18 24.37
C HIS A 395 41.83 21.06 25.35
N LEU A 396 43.16 21.09 25.26
CA LEU A 396 44.01 21.93 26.11
C LEU A 396 43.65 23.42 25.99
N LEU A 397 43.16 23.86 24.81
CA LEU A 397 42.80 25.25 24.54
C LEU A 397 41.66 25.77 25.44
N TRP A 398 40.73 24.90 25.84
CA TRP A 398 39.51 25.30 26.56
C TRP A 398 39.28 24.54 27.87
N LYS A 399 40.08 23.51 28.16
CA LYS A 399 40.04 22.79 29.44
C LYS A 399 40.91 23.45 30.50
N LEU A 400 41.99 24.12 30.09
CA LEU A 400 42.89 24.81 31.00
C LEU A 400 42.32 26.19 31.34
N ASP A 401 42.33 26.53 32.62
CA ASP A 401 42.06 27.91 33.02
C ASP A 401 43.27 28.77 32.65
N LYS A 402 43.05 29.63 31.66
CA LYS A 402 44.06 30.51 31.12
C LYS A 402 44.70 31.38 32.21
N SER A 403 43.95 31.84 33.20
CA SER A 403 44.49 32.68 34.28
C SER A 403 45.47 31.92 35.16
N ILE A 404 45.08 30.72 35.60
CA ILE A 404 45.88 29.86 36.49
C ILE A 404 47.18 29.41 35.82
N VAL A 405 47.12 29.04 34.54
CA VAL A 405 48.32 28.63 33.80
C VAL A 405 49.28 29.81 33.64
N MET A 406 48.77 30.99 33.31
CA MET A 406 49.58 32.19 33.14
C MET A 406 50.21 32.67 34.46
N GLU A 407 49.49 32.60 35.58
CA GLU A 407 50.03 32.92 36.92
C GLU A 407 51.17 31.99 37.34
N LYS A 408 51.02 30.67 37.10
CA LYS A 408 52.10 29.70 37.34
C LYS A 408 53.32 29.99 36.48
N LEU A 409 53.11 30.26 35.19
CA LEU A 409 54.20 30.57 34.28
C LEU A 409 54.93 31.86 34.69
N ALA A 410 54.20 32.88 35.15
CA ALA A 410 54.78 34.10 35.67
C ALA A 410 55.62 33.86 36.94
N ALA A 411 55.14 33.00 37.84
CA ALA A 411 55.83 32.67 39.08
C ALA A 411 57.12 31.85 38.86
N GLU A 412 57.14 30.97 37.85
CA GLU A 412 58.29 30.09 37.57
C GLU A 412 59.46 30.79 36.85
N LYS A 413 59.25 32.00 36.29
CA LYS A 413 60.22 32.73 35.46
C LYS A 413 60.94 31.85 34.42
N PRO A 414 60.20 31.22 33.49
CA PRO A 414 60.77 30.30 32.53
C PRO A 414 61.67 31.01 31.51
N ALA A 415 62.60 30.26 30.93
CA ALA A 415 63.48 30.77 29.87
C ALA A 415 62.69 31.15 28.61
N CYS A 416 63.20 32.11 27.83
CA CYS A 416 62.58 32.56 26.57
C CYS A 416 62.33 31.41 25.57
N VAL A 417 63.16 30.37 25.59
CA VAL A 417 63.00 29.18 24.73
C VAL A 417 61.66 28.48 25.00
N ASN A 418 61.25 28.37 26.28
CA ASN A 418 59.99 27.73 26.66
C ASN A 418 58.78 28.55 26.19
N PHE A 419 58.89 29.89 26.18
CA PHE A 419 57.86 30.76 25.61
C PHE A 419 57.75 30.58 24.10
N ASP A 420 58.87 30.48 23.38
CA ASP A 420 58.88 30.26 21.94
C ASP A 420 58.24 28.91 21.56
N GLU A 421 58.55 27.84 22.30
CA GLU A 421 57.93 26.51 22.10
C GLU A 421 56.39 26.55 22.25
N GLU A 422 55.87 27.18 23.31
CA GLU A 422 54.43 27.34 23.55
C GLU A 422 53.77 28.25 22.50
N LEU A 423 54.40 29.37 22.13
CA LEU A 423 53.89 30.27 21.09
C LEU A 423 53.80 29.57 19.74
N GLN A 424 54.84 28.83 19.34
CA GLN A 424 54.85 28.05 18.11
C GLN A 424 53.77 26.96 18.12
N PHE A 425 53.56 26.30 19.26
CA PHE A 425 52.49 25.31 19.41
C PHE A 425 51.10 25.93 19.13
N TYR A 426 50.72 27.01 19.80
CA TYR A 426 49.40 27.63 19.60
C TYR A 426 49.24 28.26 18.22
N MET A 427 50.30 28.87 17.65
CA MET A 427 50.27 29.39 16.28
C MET A 427 50.04 28.27 15.25
N LYS A 428 50.71 27.13 15.42
CA LYS A 428 50.52 25.96 14.55
C LYS A 428 49.09 25.43 14.64
N VAL A 429 48.52 25.32 15.85
CA VAL A 429 47.13 24.92 16.04
C VAL A 429 46.16 25.89 15.32
N ALA A 430 46.37 27.21 15.44
CA ALA A 430 45.54 28.20 14.77
C ALA A 430 45.58 28.04 13.22
N GLN A 431 46.75 27.74 12.65
CA GLN A 431 46.89 27.49 11.21
C GLN A 431 46.25 26.16 10.78
N GLU A 432 46.50 25.07 11.52
CA GLU A 432 45.96 23.75 11.22
C GLU A 432 44.43 23.73 11.14
N VAL A 433 43.76 24.47 12.04
CA VAL A 433 42.30 24.53 12.11
C VAL A 433 41.70 25.22 10.87
N THR A 434 42.37 26.24 10.32
CA THR A 434 41.90 26.93 9.09
C THR A 434 41.95 26.06 7.84
N GLN A 435 42.81 25.03 7.85
CA GLN A 435 42.98 24.10 6.73
C GLN A 435 42.01 22.91 6.79
N GLN A 436 41.28 22.73 7.89
CA GLN A 436 40.30 21.64 8.02
C GLN A 436 39.08 21.90 7.13
N PRO A 437 38.48 20.85 6.53
CA PRO A 437 37.23 21.00 5.79
C PRO A 437 36.12 21.46 6.74
N LEU A 438 35.42 22.53 6.36
CA LEU A 438 34.36 23.15 7.17
C LEU A 438 33.00 22.47 7.02
N ILE A 439 32.88 21.55 6.06
CA ILE A 439 31.64 20.82 5.76
C ILE A 439 31.96 19.33 5.71
N LYS A 440 31.13 18.53 6.37
CA LYS A 440 31.14 17.07 6.24
C LYS A 440 29.73 16.58 6.02
N ASP A 441 29.51 15.87 4.92
CA ASP A 441 28.24 15.19 4.68
C ASP A 441 28.30 13.76 5.26
N GLU A 442 27.24 13.39 5.97
CA GLU A 442 27.01 12.05 6.51
C GLU A 442 25.56 11.66 6.19
N GLN A 443 25.38 10.94 5.09
CA GLN A 443 24.07 10.54 4.54
C GLN A 443 23.10 11.74 4.47
N PHE A 444 21.94 11.66 5.14
CA PHE A 444 20.92 12.71 5.15
C PHE A 444 21.26 13.95 6.02
N ILE A 445 22.40 14.00 6.70
CA ILE A 445 22.82 15.14 7.53
C ILE A 445 24.09 15.79 6.96
N ARG A 446 24.06 17.11 6.78
CA ARG A 446 25.26 17.94 6.56
C ARG A 446 25.74 18.55 7.87
N LEU A 447 26.98 18.26 8.26
CA LEU A 447 27.64 18.84 9.42
C LEU A 447 28.43 20.09 9.02
N GLN A 448 28.09 21.22 9.63
CA GLN A 448 28.79 22.50 9.51
C GLN A 448 29.78 22.64 10.67
N LEU A 449 31.08 22.70 10.35
CA LEU A 449 32.18 22.80 11.32
C LEU A 449 32.72 24.22 11.45
N ALA A 450 32.27 25.17 10.61
CA ALA A 450 32.75 26.55 10.62
C ALA A 450 32.68 27.21 12.01
N PRO A 451 31.57 27.11 12.79
CA PRO A 451 31.52 27.70 14.12
C PRO A 451 32.55 27.10 15.07
N LEU A 452 32.67 25.77 15.12
CA LEU A 452 33.68 25.07 15.92
C LEU A 452 35.10 25.48 15.53
N ALA A 453 35.43 25.42 14.24
CA ALA A 453 36.76 25.75 13.74
C ALA A 453 37.16 27.19 14.12
N TYR A 454 36.24 28.14 13.93
CA TYR A 454 36.44 29.53 14.29
C TYR A 454 36.70 29.70 15.80
N THR A 455 35.89 29.09 16.68
CA THR A 455 36.10 29.18 18.13
C THR A 455 37.43 28.54 18.57
N VAL A 456 37.83 27.42 17.98
CA VAL A 456 39.13 26.78 18.28
C VAL A 456 40.28 27.69 17.85
N GLN A 457 40.17 28.31 16.68
CA GLN A 457 41.15 29.26 16.17
C GLN A 457 41.26 30.50 17.08
N GLU A 458 40.14 31.11 17.45
CA GLU A 458 40.10 32.26 18.36
C GLU A 458 40.74 31.94 19.71
N ASN A 459 40.44 30.77 20.29
CA ASN A 459 41.06 30.34 21.55
C ASN A 459 42.59 30.22 21.41
N ALA A 460 43.09 29.61 20.34
CA ALA A 460 44.52 29.49 20.08
C ALA A 460 45.20 30.85 19.90
N ILE A 461 44.62 31.76 19.14
CA ILE A 461 45.11 33.15 19.00
C ILE A 461 45.08 33.87 20.35
N GLY A 462 44.04 33.65 21.15
CA GLY A 462 43.95 34.18 22.51
C GLY A 462 45.12 33.75 23.38
N TRP A 463 45.53 32.48 23.34
CA TRP A 463 46.71 31.97 24.06
C TRP A 463 48.00 32.65 23.59
N VAL A 464 48.22 32.79 22.28
CA VAL A 464 49.38 33.49 21.70
C VAL A 464 49.48 34.92 22.22
N ILE A 465 48.37 35.67 22.21
CA ILE A 465 48.35 37.07 22.68
C ILE A 465 48.70 37.17 24.17
N SER A 466 48.19 36.26 25.00
CA SER A 466 48.45 36.29 26.45
C SER A 466 49.89 35.90 26.78
N LEU A 467 50.43 34.86 26.14
CA LEU A 467 51.84 34.47 26.31
C LEU A 467 52.77 35.60 25.84
N GLY A 468 52.48 36.22 24.70
CA GLY A 468 53.26 37.35 24.20
C GLY A 468 53.23 38.56 25.14
N ARG A 469 52.10 38.81 25.82
CA ARG A 469 52.01 39.88 26.82
C ARG A 469 52.87 39.57 28.05
N LEU A 470 52.79 38.35 28.59
CA LEU A 470 53.57 37.95 29.76
C LEU A 470 55.09 37.99 29.48
N LEU A 471 55.50 37.52 28.30
CA LEU A 471 56.90 37.61 27.87
C LEU A 471 57.38 39.06 27.79
N ASN A 472 56.55 39.96 27.23
CA ASN A 472 56.87 41.38 27.15
C ASN A 472 56.96 42.04 28.53
N GLU A 473 56.07 41.69 29.45
CA GLU A 473 56.11 42.18 30.84
C GLU A 473 57.39 41.72 31.55
N SER A 474 57.75 40.42 31.46
CA SER A 474 58.98 39.88 32.03
C SER A 474 60.24 40.52 31.44
N ALA A 475 60.31 40.66 30.11
CA ALA A 475 61.44 41.30 29.44
C ALA A 475 61.58 42.78 29.82
N ARG A 476 60.45 43.47 30.00
CA ARG A 476 60.44 44.87 30.44
C ARG A 476 60.94 45.02 31.88
N GLU A 477 60.55 44.12 32.78
CA GLU A 477 61.04 44.11 34.17
C GLU A 477 62.56 43.87 34.23
N GLU A 478 63.08 42.88 33.48
CA GLU A 478 64.53 42.63 33.39
C GLU A 478 65.28 43.83 32.82
N LEU A 479 64.75 44.47 31.77
CA LEU A 479 65.36 45.64 31.16
C LEU A 479 65.39 46.84 32.12
N PHE A 480 64.33 47.07 32.89
CA PHE A 480 64.32 48.12 33.92
C PHE A 480 65.31 47.81 35.05
N SER A 481 65.40 46.56 35.51
CA SER A 481 66.38 46.13 36.51
C SER A 481 67.81 46.37 36.02
N LEU A 482 68.11 46.01 34.77
CA LEU A 482 69.43 46.22 34.16
C LEU A 482 69.74 47.72 34.00
N GLN A 483 68.73 48.53 33.63
CA GLN A 483 68.87 49.98 33.53
C GLN A 483 69.17 50.63 34.89
N GLU A 484 68.53 50.18 35.96
CA GLU A 484 68.83 50.61 37.33
C GLU A 484 70.26 50.20 37.75
N GLU A 485 70.67 48.95 37.48
CA GLU A 485 72.04 48.50 37.76
C GLU A 485 73.10 49.29 37.00
N ILE A 486 72.88 49.59 35.72
CA ILE A 486 73.79 50.40 34.92
C ILE A 486 73.85 51.83 35.46
N GLN A 487 72.72 52.43 35.85
CA GLN A 487 72.73 53.76 36.48
C GLN A 487 73.53 53.75 37.79
N VAL A 488 73.32 52.78 38.67
CA VAL A 488 74.05 52.67 39.95
C VAL A 488 75.54 52.34 39.74
N GLY A 489 75.86 51.48 38.77
CA GLY A 489 77.24 51.12 38.42
C GLY A 489 78.05 52.27 37.81
N VAL A 490 77.42 53.13 37.02
CA VAL A 490 78.04 54.36 36.48
C VAL A 490 78.30 55.38 37.59
N PHE A 491 77.42 55.49 38.59
CA PHE A 491 77.68 56.33 39.77
C PHE A 491 78.80 55.77 40.68
N SER A 492 78.98 54.45 40.71
CA SER A 492 80.02 53.79 41.52
C SER A 492 81.41 53.82 40.90
N SER A 493 81.52 54.05 39.59
CA SER A 493 82.79 54.12 38.84
C SER A 493 83.27 55.55 38.55
N CYS A 494 82.50 56.57 38.96
CA CYS A 494 82.88 57.99 38.92
C CYS A 494 83.30 58.57 40.30
N HIS A 495 83.67 57.72 41.25
CA HIS A 495 84.31 58.13 42.51
C HIS A 495 85.72 57.59 42.65
#